data_AF-A0A6N6TEH2-F1
#
_entry.id   AF-A0A6N6TEH2-F1
#
_cell.length_a   1.000
_cell.length_b   1.000
_cell.length_c   1.000
_cell.angle_alpha   90.00
_cell.angle_beta   90.00
_cell.angle_gamma   90.00
#
_symmetry.space_group_name_H-M   'P 1'
#
loop_
_entity.id
_entity.type
_entity.pdbx_description
1 polymer ?
#
loop_
_entity_poly.entity_id
_entity_poly.type
_entity_poly.pdbx_seq_one_letter_code
_entity_poly.pdbx_strand_id
1 'polypeptide(L)'
;MPSLVIKDFPESLHGRLRAEAAQHHRSLTRQVIYLLETVCGQPNPAANTAETHYAVPAEVQALFDAAFHDQDGNALLARLMREAAEQELQRQRRRAAVAAIKQARAETTPQSAEAIQTALAELRR
;
A
#
# COMPACT_ATOMS: atom_id res chain seq x y z
N MET A 1 25.20 14.81 32.02
CA MET A 1 24.15 13.79 31.84
C MET A 1 22.81 14.53 31.90
N PRO A 2 22.00 14.54 30.84
CA PRO A 2 20.68 15.16 30.87
C PRO A 2 19.84 14.48 31.96
N SER A 3 19.24 15.27 32.85
CA SER A 3 18.29 14.77 33.85
C SER A 3 16.87 14.92 33.32
N LEU A 4 16.09 13.84 33.37
CA LEU A 4 14.69 13.85 32.98
C LEU A 4 13.83 14.12 34.22
N VAL A 5 13.18 15.28 34.27
CA VAL A 5 12.22 15.64 35.33
C VAL A 5 10.86 15.83 34.68
N ILE A 6 9.93 14.93 34.96
CA ILE A 6 8.55 15.01 34.49
C ILE A 6 7.73 15.67 35.61
N LYS A 7 7.24 16.88 35.36
CA LYS A 7 6.29 17.55 36.25
C LYS A 7 4.89 17.02 35.93
N ASP A 8 4.06 16.84 36.96
CA ASP A 8 2.68 16.35 36.86
C ASP A 8 2.54 14.93 36.29
N PHE A 9 3.25 13.97 36.88
CA PHE A 9 3.15 12.57 36.49
C PHE A 9 1.92 11.90 37.12
N PRO A 10 1.00 11.31 36.33
CA PRO A 10 -0.22 10.71 36.86
C PRO A 10 0.07 9.61 37.89
N GLU A 11 -0.57 9.68 39.07
CA GLU A 11 -0.32 8.73 40.16
C GLU A 11 -0.60 7.28 39.77
N SER A 12 -1.62 7.05 38.93
CA SER A 12 -1.98 5.74 38.40
C SER A 12 -0.87 5.14 37.52
N LEU A 13 -0.16 5.97 36.77
CA LEU A 13 1.00 5.55 35.96
C LEU A 13 2.23 5.37 36.83
N HIS A 14 2.41 6.19 37.87
CA HIS A 14 3.53 6.07 38.81
C HIS A 14 3.51 4.73 39.54
N GLY A 15 2.33 4.33 40.03
CA GLY A 15 2.15 3.04 40.70
C GLY A 15 2.50 1.86 39.80
N ARG A 16 2.01 1.88 38.54
CA ARG A 16 2.31 0.84 37.55
C ARG A 16 3.79 0.76 37.22
N LEU A 17 4.43 1.90 36.93
CA LEU A 17 5.86 1.94 36.64
C LEU A 17 6.71 1.47 37.80
N ARG A 18 6.31 1.76 39.05
CA ARG A 18 7.03 1.29 40.23
C ARG A 18 6.93 -0.23 40.39
N ALA A 19 5.76 -0.81 40.17
CA ALA A 19 5.57 -2.26 40.21
C ALA A 19 6.41 -2.96 39.13
N GLU A 20 6.39 -2.42 37.91
CA GLU A 20 7.13 -2.95 36.77
C GLU A 20 8.66 -2.80 36.96
N ALA A 21 9.12 -1.66 37.47
CA ALA A 21 10.52 -1.44 37.82
C ALA A 21 11.01 -2.44 38.89
N ALA A 22 10.18 -2.73 39.90
CA ALA A 22 10.49 -3.71 40.93
C ALA A 22 10.59 -5.14 40.36
N GLN A 23 9.68 -5.52 39.46
CA GLN A 23 9.70 -6.82 38.77
C GLN A 23 10.97 -7.02 37.94
N HIS A 24 11.49 -5.95 37.32
CA HIS A 24 12.70 -6.00 36.51
C HIS A 24 13.99 -5.67 37.29
N HIS A 25 13.92 -5.53 38.61
CA HIS A 25 15.04 -5.14 39.48
C HIS A 25 15.77 -3.87 39.01
N ARG A 26 15.01 -2.88 38.53
CA ARG A 26 15.52 -1.61 38.00
C ARG A 26 15.03 -0.42 38.84
N SER A 27 15.78 0.68 38.80
CA SER A 27 15.28 1.94 39.34
C SER A 27 14.15 2.50 38.46
N LEU A 28 13.24 3.29 39.04
CA LEU A 28 12.12 3.89 38.33
C LEU A 28 12.60 4.69 37.10
N THR A 29 13.62 5.53 37.27
CA THR A 29 14.22 6.32 36.19
C THR A 29 14.79 5.43 35.09
N ARG A 30 15.42 4.31 35.44
CA ARG A 30 15.96 3.36 34.45
C ARG A 30 14.85 2.63 33.69
N GLN A 31 13.73 2.34 34.34
CA GLN A 31 12.55 1.78 33.67
C GLN A 31 11.93 2.78 32.69
N VAL A 32 11.82 4.05 33.07
CA VAL A 32 11.34 5.12 32.18
C VAL A 32 12.26 5.29 30.97
N ILE A 33 13.58 5.33 31.18
CA ILE A 33 14.55 5.40 30.09
C ILE A 33 14.41 4.20 29.17
N TYR A 34 14.32 2.98 29.73
CA TYR A 34 14.16 1.77 28.93
C TYR A 34 12.89 1.80 28.08
N LEU A 35 11.76 2.27 28.61
CA LEU A 35 10.52 2.42 27.85
C LEU A 35 10.65 3.46 26.74
N LEU A 36 11.32 4.58 27.01
CA LEU A 36 11.60 5.60 26.00
C LEU A 36 12.53 5.09 24.91
N GLU A 37 13.61 4.38 25.27
CA GLU A 37 14.53 3.74 24.31
C GLU A 37 13.80 2.70 23.46
N THR A 38 12.89 1.93 24.07
CA THR A 38 12.10 0.93 23.35
C THR A 38 11.17 1.59 22.34
N VAL A 39 10.43 2.63 22.74
CA VAL A 39 9.50 3.32 21.85
C VAL A 39 10.23 4.14 20.77
N CYS A 40 11.29 4.86 21.12
CA CYS A 40 12.06 5.67 20.18
C CYS A 40 12.95 4.82 19.25
N GLY A 41 13.36 3.62 19.69
CA GLY A 41 14.16 2.67 18.91
C GLY A 41 13.32 1.77 18.00
N GLN A 42 12.00 1.72 18.19
CA GLN A 42 11.11 1.08 17.23
C GLN A 42 11.05 1.95 15.98
N PRO A 43 11.29 1.42 14.76
CA PRO A 43 10.93 2.13 13.56
C PRO A 43 9.43 2.40 13.64
N ASN A 44 9.04 3.67 13.74
CA ASN A 44 7.64 4.07 13.74
C ASN A 44 6.98 3.42 12.51
N PRO A 45 6.02 2.50 12.66
CA PRO A 45 5.39 1.87 11.51
C PRO A 45 4.66 2.91 10.63
N ALA A 46 4.36 4.10 11.15
CA ALA A 46 3.84 5.24 10.38
C ALA A 46 4.93 6.05 9.65
N ALA A 47 6.22 5.94 10.00
CA ALA A 47 7.28 6.66 9.29
C ALA A 47 7.65 6.04 7.93
N ASN A 48 7.21 4.81 7.64
CA ASN A 48 7.36 4.19 6.32
C ASN A 48 6.23 4.53 5.34
N THR A 49 5.18 5.23 5.79
CA THR A 49 4.32 5.97 4.88
C THR A 49 4.89 7.37 4.77
N ALA A 50 5.42 7.73 3.62
CA ALA A 50 5.48 9.13 3.24
C ALA A 50 4.05 9.67 3.38
N GLU A 51 3.75 10.32 4.50
CA GLU A 51 2.44 10.93 4.80
C GLU A 51 2.24 12.10 3.86
N THR A 52 1.96 11.78 2.60
CA THR A 52 1.13 12.62 1.77
C THR A 52 -0.25 12.42 2.39
N HIS A 53 -0.74 13.44 3.10
CA HIS A 53 -2.04 13.41 3.75
C HIS A 53 -3.10 13.34 2.63
N TYR A 54 -3.39 12.13 2.13
CA TYR A 54 -4.47 11.90 1.18
C TYR A 54 -5.78 12.05 1.94
N ALA A 55 -6.25 13.28 2.06
CA ALA A 55 -7.59 13.55 2.52
C ALA A 55 -8.56 12.98 1.48
N VAL A 56 -9.22 11.88 1.81
CA VAL A 56 -10.32 11.36 1.02
C VAL A 56 -11.46 12.38 1.10
N PRO A 57 -11.96 12.92 -0.04
CA PRO A 57 -13.08 13.85 -0.01
C PRO A 57 -14.29 13.22 0.67
N ALA A 58 -15.04 14.00 1.45
CA ALA A 58 -16.18 13.51 2.23
C ALA A 58 -17.25 12.82 1.37
N GLU A 59 -17.43 13.26 0.12
CA GLU A 59 -18.33 12.62 -0.84
C GLU A 59 -17.91 11.19 -1.18
N VAL A 60 -16.60 10.96 -1.33
CA VAL A 60 -16.03 9.64 -1.64
C VAL A 60 -16.13 8.73 -0.42
N GLN A 61 -15.88 9.27 0.77
CA GLN A 61 -16.05 8.56 2.04
C GLN A 61 -17.51 8.09 2.21
N ALA A 62 -18.48 9.00 2.00
CA ALA A 62 -19.91 8.67 2.12
C ALA A 62 -20.35 7.61 1.11
N LEU A 63 -19.87 7.69 -0.14
CA LEU A 63 -20.14 6.65 -1.15
C LEU A 63 -19.53 5.30 -0.75
N PHE A 64 -18.31 5.30 -0.21
CA PHE A 64 -17.64 4.09 0.24
C PHE A 64 -18.38 3.46 1.41
N ASP A 65 -18.70 4.24 2.45
CA ASP A 65 -19.42 3.77 3.63
C ASP A 65 -20.81 3.22 3.24
N ALA A 66 -21.52 3.87 2.31
CA ALA A 66 -22.81 3.37 1.81
C ALA A 66 -22.68 2.04 1.05
N ALA A 67 -21.68 1.92 0.17
CA ALA A 67 -21.48 0.73 -0.67
C ALA A 67 -20.94 -0.47 0.11
N PHE A 68 -20.19 -0.24 1.19
CA PHE A 68 -19.41 -1.26 1.89
C PHE A 68 -19.64 -1.33 3.40
N HIS A 69 -20.79 -0.82 3.90
CA HIS A 69 -21.12 -0.68 5.32
C HIS A 69 -20.86 -1.92 6.21
N ASP A 70 -21.02 -3.14 5.68
CA ASP A 70 -20.87 -4.40 6.43
C ASP A 70 -19.58 -5.17 6.13
N GLN A 71 -18.59 -4.55 5.46
CA GLN A 71 -17.35 -5.22 5.08
C GLN A 71 -16.17 -4.85 5.98
N ASP A 72 -15.28 -5.82 6.21
CA ASP A 72 -13.98 -5.55 6.82
C ASP A 72 -13.15 -4.66 5.89
N GLY A 73 -12.95 -3.41 6.31
CA GLY A 73 -12.27 -2.39 5.52
C GLY A 73 -10.85 -2.78 5.11
N ASN A 74 -10.13 -3.55 5.92
CA ASN A 74 -8.77 -3.97 5.58
C ASN A 74 -8.78 -5.07 4.50
N ALA A 75 -9.70 -6.03 4.62
CA ALA A 75 -9.88 -7.07 3.61
C ALA A 75 -10.36 -6.48 2.27
N LEU A 76 -11.28 -5.51 2.32
CA LEU A 76 -11.76 -4.79 1.14
C LEU A 76 -10.64 -3.99 0.48
N LEU A 77 -9.86 -3.23 1.25
CA LEU A 77 -8.72 -2.49 0.72
C LEU A 77 -7.70 -3.41 0.05
N ALA A 78 -7.34 -4.53 0.70
CA ALA A 78 -6.41 -5.50 0.12
C ALA A 78 -6.91 -6.08 -1.21
N ARG A 79 -8.22 -6.35 -1.32
CA ARG A 79 -8.84 -6.79 -2.57
C ARG A 79 -8.79 -5.71 -3.64
N LEU A 80 -9.16 -4.47 -3.31
CA LEU A 80 -9.14 -3.35 -4.26
C LEU A 80 -7.72 -3.06 -4.76
N MET A 81 -6.73 -3.12 -3.88
CA MET A 81 -5.32 -2.96 -4.26
C MET A 81 -4.86 -4.04 -5.23
N ARG A 82 -5.23 -5.32 -5.00
CA ARG A 82 -4.92 -6.41 -5.92
C ARG A 82 -5.56 -6.18 -7.28
N GLU A 83 -6.85 -5.86 -7.30
CA GLU A 83 -7.59 -5.63 -8.53
C GLU A 83 -7.00 -4.46 -9.34
N ALA A 84 -6.66 -3.35 -8.69
CA ALA A 84 -6.02 -2.21 -9.33
C ALA A 84 -4.66 -2.58 -9.93
N ALA A 85 -3.85 -3.39 -9.24
CA ALA A 85 -2.55 -3.85 -9.74
C ALA A 85 -2.70 -4.76 -10.97
N GLU A 86 -3.65 -5.70 -10.94
CA GLU A 86 -3.95 -6.60 -12.06
C GLU A 86 -4.42 -5.81 -13.29
N GLN A 87 -5.31 -4.84 -13.08
CA GLN A 87 -5.79 -3.96 -14.15
C GLN A 87 -4.65 -3.17 -14.80
N GLU A 88 -3.73 -2.61 -14.00
CA GLU A 88 -2.61 -1.85 -14.54
C GLU A 88 -1.62 -2.74 -15.30
N LEU A 89 -1.33 -3.95 -14.79
CA LEU A 89 -0.51 -4.92 -15.52
C LEU A 89 -1.15 -5.29 -16.86
N GLN A 90 -2.48 -5.47 -16.88
CA GLN A 90 -3.21 -5.77 -18.11
C GLN A 90 -3.17 -4.60 -19.11
N ARG A 91 -3.27 -3.36 -18.63
CA ARG A 91 -3.10 -2.16 -19.47
C ARG A 91 -1.71 -2.09 -20.09
N GLN A 92 -0.67 -2.39 -19.31
CA GLN A 92 0.71 -2.43 -19.81
C GLN A 92 0.89 -3.49 -20.89
N ARG A 93 0.41 -4.72 -20.65
CA ARG A 93 0.43 -5.80 -21.65
C ARG A 93 -0.28 -5.41 -22.93
N ARG A 94 -1.48 -4.82 -22.83
CA ARG A 94 -2.23 -4.34 -24.00
C ARG A 94 -1.45 -3.26 -24.76
N ARG A 95 -0.83 -2.30 -24.08
CA ARG A 95 0.01 -1.27 -24.72
C ARG A 95 1.19 -1.90 -25.46
N ALA A 96 1.88 -2.86 -24.83
CA ALA A 96 2.99 -3.57 -25.45
C ALA A 96 2.55 -4.36 -26.70
N ALA A 97 1.43 -5.07 -26.63
CA ALA A 97 0.89 -5.81 -27.77
C ALA A 97 0.52 -4.88 -28.94
N VAL A 98 -0.12 -3.74 -28.66
CA VAL A 98 -0.44 -2.75 -29.69
C VAL A 98 0.83 -2.16 -30.31
N ALA A 99 1.86 -1.88 -29.50
CA ALA A 99 3.15 -1.40 -30.00
C ALA A 99 3.81 -2.44 -30.92
N ALA A 100 3.81 -3.72 -30.53
CA ALA A 100 4.34 -4.81 -31.33
C ALA A 100 3.59 -4.95 -32.67
N ILE A 101 2.26 -4.87 -32.67
CA ILE A 101 1.45 -4.91 -33.91
C ILE A 101 1.80 -3.73 -34.83
N LYS A 102 1.96 -2.52 -34.27
CA LYS A 102 2.33 -1.33 -35.06
C LYS A 102 3.71 -1.49 -35.70
N GLN A 103 4.67 -2.04 -34.96
CA GLN A 103 6.02 -2.28 -35.49
C GLN A 103 6.01 -3.33 -36.59
N ALA A 104 5.34 -4.47 -36.38
CA ALA A 104 5.19 -5.50 -37.40
C ALA A 104 4.52 -4.95 -38.69
N ARG A 105 3.52 -4.07 -38.54
CA ARG A 105 2.88 -3.40 -39.69
C ARG A 105 3.78 -2.40 -40.42
N ALA A 106 4.77 -1.82 -39.74
CA ALA A 106 5.73 -0.92 -40.38
C ALA A 106 6.76 -1.70 -41.21
N GLU A 107 7.14 -2.89 -40.75
CA GLU A 107 8.12 -3.77 -41.41
C GLU A 107 7.49 -4.62 -42.52
N THR A 108 6.18 -4.88 -42.45
CA THR A 108 5.46 -5.70 -43.44
C THR A 108 4.83 -4.84 -44.53
N THR A 109 5.11 -5.15 -45.81
CA THR A 109 4.44 -4.50 -46.93
C THR A 109 2.95 -4.87 -46.93
N PRO A 110 2.03 -3.90 -47.00
CA PRO A 110 0.60 -4.18 -47.04
C PRO A 110 0.25 -4.98 -48.30
N GLN A 111 -0.39 -6.13 -48.13
CA GLN A 111 -0.88 -6.96 -49.23
C GLN A 111 -2.23 -6.44 -49.73
N SER A 112 -2.44 -6.46 -51.05
CA SER A 112 -3.72 -6.08 -51.66
C SER A 112 -4.79 -7.14 -51.36
N ALA A 113 -6.06 -6.70 -51.31
CA ALA A 113 -7.18 -7.59 -51.07
C ALA A 113 -7.29 -8.71 -52.13
N GLU A 114 -6.90 -8.42 -53.37
CA GLU A 114 -6.87 -9.38 -54.47
C GLU A 114 -5.82 -10.48 -54.22
N ALA A 115 -4.61 -10.13 -53.79
CA ALA A 115 -3.57 -11.11 -53.48
C ALA A 115 -3.98 -12.06 -52.34
N ILE A 116 -4.68 -11.54 -51.33
CA ILE A 116 -5.19 -12.33 -50.21
C ILE A 116 -6.29 -13.30 -50.68
N GLN A 117 -7.21 -12.84 -51.54
CA GLN A 117 -8.29 -13.70 -52.05
C GLN A 117 -7.78 -14.82 -52.96
N THR A 118 -6.78 -14.53 -53.80
CA THR A 118 -6.16 -15.54 -54.66
C THR A 118 -5.47 -16.63 -53.82
N ALA A 119 -4.68 -16.24 -52.82
CA ALA A 119 -4.03 -17.20 -51.92
C ALA A 119 -5.04 -18.04 -51.10
N LEU A 120 -6.15 -17.44 -50.66
CA LEU A 120 -7.22 -18.16 -49.97
C LEU A 120 -7.98 -19.13 -50.89
N ALA A 121 -8.12 -18.82 -52.17
CA ALA A 121 -8.74 -19.70 -53.16
C ALA A 121 -7.83 -20.90 -53.50
N GLU A 122 -6.52 -20.70 -53.53
CA GLU A 122 -5.53 -21.77 -53.73
C GLU A 122 -5.50 -22.77 -52.56
N LEU A 123 -5.63 -22.31 -51.31
CA LEU A 123 -5.67 -23.17 -50.11
C LEU A 123 -6.96 -23.99 -49.97
N ARG A 124 -8.03 -23.64 -50.69
CA ARG A 124 -9.33 -24.36 -50.65
C ARG A 124 -9.46 -25.44 -51.72
N ARG A 125 -8.49 -25.57 -52.63
CA ARG A 125 -8.40 -26.65 -53.61
C ARG A 125 -7.65 -27.85 -53.04
#